data_AF-A0A1Y2DRH2-F1
#
_entry.id   AF-A0A1Y2DRH2-F1
#
_cell.length_a   1.000
_cell.length_b   1.000
_cell.length_c   1.000
_cell.angle_alpha   90.00
_cell.angle_beta   90.00
_cell.angle_gamma   90.00
#
_symmetry.space_group_name_H-M   'P 1'
#
loop_
_entity.id
_entity.type
_entity.pdbx_description
1 polymer ?
#
loop_
_entity_poly.entity_id
_entity_poly.type
_entity_poly.pdbx_seq_one_letter_code
_entity_poly.pdbx_strand_id
1 'polypeptide(L)'
;MSLNIYSENNNIDSTNTDTLNIPKPKFPYEAYTEAKNIFFTNFENWIEKKKVGIEEGKQLHLKAALEDRAQKTQILKQMEIYEKKEMEYSKNIEIERNEAENLANQLSEKKKLKINLLSKRDELILMKKELEKKLSKKKEELSYKRMEKEEQIKKNIPELNFYENTLAMKITVLKENILEFGFTNINKEIVSKKYSFVIDVSNKNYKVFIYKNNLLTKNVIRYYIYD
;
A
#
# COMPACT_ATOMS: atom_id res chain seq x y z
N MET A 1 -52.52 -78.27 -1.48
CA MET A 1 -52.28 -79.50 -2.26
C MET A 1 -52.68 -80.68 -1.41
N SER A 2 -53.87 -81.18 -1.70
CA SER A 2 -54.52 -82.35 -1.10
C SER A 2 -54.08 -83.60 -1.87
N LEU A 3 -53.72 -84.67 -1.16
CA LEU A 3 -53.51 -85.98 -1.75
C LEU A 3 -54.43 -86.97 -1.03
N ASN A 4 -55.35 -87.51 -1.82
CA ASN A 4 -56.29 -88.55 -1.46
C ASN A 4 -56.10 -89.71 -2.45
N ILE A 5 -56.54 -90.90 -2.00
CA ILE A 5 -56.83 -92.12 -2.77
C ILE A 5 -55.64 -93.06 -2.98
N TYR A 6 -55.69 -94.24 -2.34
CA TYR A 6 -56.10 -95.47 -3.03
C TYR A 6 -56.59 -96.51 -2.02
N SER A 7 -57.88 -96.84 -2.11
CA SER A 7 -58.54 -97.99 -1.53
C SER A 7 -58.73 -99.03 -2.64
N GLU A 8 -58.29 -100.26 -2.43
CA GLU A 8 -58.73 -101.40 -3.24
C GLU A 8 -59.34 -102.46 -2.31
N ASN A 9 -60.65 -102.61 -2.46
CA ASN A 9 -61.42 -103.75 -1.97
C ASN A 9 -61.14 -104.94 -2.88
N ASN A 10 -60.97 -106.12 -2.31
CA ASN A 10 -61.50 -107.35 -2.91
C ASN A 10 -61.92 -108.32 -1.82
N ASN A 11 -63.19 -108.68 -1.89
CA ASN A 11 -63.95 -109.50 -0.98
C ASN A 11 -64.14 -110.86 -1.68
N ILE A 12 -63.73 -111.97 -1.07
CA ILE A 12 -64.09 -113.33 -1.52
C ILE A 12 -64.55 -114.14 -0.30
N ASP A 13 -65.67 -114.83 -0.54
CA ASP A 13 -66.60 -115.43 0.39
C ASP A 13 -66.10 -116.57 1.29
N SER A 14 -66.89 -116.72 2.35
CA SER A 14 -66.93 -117.73 3.42
C SER A 14 -66.76 -119.19 2.99
N THR A 15 -66.05 -119.98 3.80
CA THR A 15 -66.60 -121.02 4.71
C THR A 15 -65.47 -121.88 5.31
N ASN A 16 -65.74 -122.40 6.50
CA ASN A 16 -65.06 -123.48 7.23
C ASN A 16 -64.08 -123.10 8.36
N THR A 17 -64.63 -123.37 9.54
CA THR A 17 -64.06 -123.61 10.87
C THR A 17 -62.70 -124.29 10.88
N ASP A 18 -61.70 -123.61 11.45
CA ASP A 18 -60.88 -124.17 12.52
C ASP A 18 -60.26 -123.04 13.33
N THR A 19 -60.60 -123.00 14.62
CA THR A 19 -60.21 -121.96 15.56
C THR A 19 -58.74 -122.11 15.94
N LEU A 20 -57.84 -121.55 15.12
CA LEU A 20 -56.50 -121.19 15.55
C LEU A 20 -56.57 -119.81 16.23
N ASN A 21 -56.66 -119.82 17.56
CA ASN A 21 -56.61 -118.65 18.42
C ASN A 21 -55.19 -118.05 18.39
N ILE A 22 -54.86 -117.35 17.31
CA ILE A 22 -53.68 -116.49 17.22
C ILE A 22 -53.97 -115.27 18.10
N PRO A 23 -53.17 -114.97 19.14
CA PRO A 23 -53.38 -113.80 19.97
C PRO A 23 -53.31 -112.57 19.08
N LYS A 24 -54.43 -111.84 18.94
CA LYS A 24 -54.39 -110.52 18.31
C LYS A 24 -53.36 -109.71 19.08
N PRO A 25 -52.26 -109.25 18.47
CA PRO A 25 -51.31 -108.40 19.16
C PRO A 25 -52.08 -107.22 19.75
N LYS A 26 -52.10 -107.10 21.07
CA LYS A 26 -52.58 -105.90 21.76
C LYS A 26 -51.57 -104.80 21.49
N PHE A 27 -51.65 -104.22 20.30
CA PHE A 27 -50.93 -102.99 20.00
C PHE A 27 -51.45 -101.93 20.97
N PRO A 28 -50.57 -101.27 21.74
CA PRO A 28 -50.97 -100.17 22.61
C PRO A 28 -51.27 -98.96 21.73
N TYR A 29 -52.41 -99.01 21.05
CA TYR A 29 -52.83 -98.02 20.05
C TYR A 29 -52.96 -96.64 20.69
N GLU A 30 -53.43 -96.57 21.94
CA GLU A 30 -53.50 -95.35 22.74
C GLU A 30 -52.11 -94.75 23.01
N ALA A 31 -51.13 -95.56 23.44
CA ALA A 31 -49.76 -95.11 23.68
C ALA A 31 -49.06 -94.66 22.38
N TYR A 32 -49.37 -95.29 21.25
CA TYR A 32 -48.88 -94.88 19.94
C TYR A 32 -49.52 -93.56 19.47
N THR A 33 -50.83 -93.39 19.66
CA THR A 33 -51.49 -92.12 19.33
C THR A 33 -51.01 -90.98 20.22
N GLU A 34 -50.71 -91.24 21.49
CA GLU A 34 -50.15 -90.25 22.41
C GLU A 34 -48.71 -89.88 22.02
N ALA A 35 -47.85 -90.86 21.74
CA ALA A 35 -46.49 -90.61 21.24
C ALA A 35 -46.49 -89.87 19.89
N LYS A 36 -47.43 -90.21 19.00
CA LYS A 36 -47.64 -89.51 17.72
C LYS A 36 -48.03 -88.06 17.96
N ASN A 37 -49.01 -87.80 18.83
CA ASN A 37 -49.45 -86.43 19.13
C ASN A 37 -48.33 -85.62 19.79
N ILE A 38 -47.57 -86.20 20.72
CA ILE A 38 -46.40 -85.55 21.34
C ILE A 38 -45.36 -85.21 20.27
N PHE A 39 -45.08 -86.12 19.34
CA PHE A 39 -44.15 -85.86 18.25
C PHE A 39 -44.63 -84.74 17.33
N PHE A 40 -45.89 -84.75 16.90
CA PHE A 40 -46.43 -83.69 16.03
C PHE A 40 -46.45 -82.33 16.73
N THR A 41 -46.85 -82.26 18.00
CA THR A 41 -46.80 -81.02 18.78
C THR A 41 -45.36 -80.51 18.93
N ASN A 42 -44.39 -81.40 19.20
CA ASN A 42 -42.98 -81.02 19.27
C ASN A 42 -42.41 -80.59 17.91
N PHE A 43 -42.84 -81.23 16.83
CA PHE A 43 -42.43 -80.92 15.47
C PHE A 43 -43.01 -79.59 14.99
N GLU A 44 -44.29 -79.33 15.26
CA GLU A 44 -44.96 -78.05 15.01
C GLU A 44 -44.30 -76.92 15.81
N ASN A 45 -44.04 -77.14 17.11
CA ASN A 45 -43.30 -76.19 17.94
C ASN A 45 -41.88 -75.94 17.40
N TRP A 46 -41.21 -76.95 16.85
CA TRP A 46 -39.90 -76.79 16.24
C TRP A 46 -39.96 -76.00 14.92
N ILE A 47 -40.96 -76.27 14.06
CA ILE A 47 -41.21 -75.51 12.84
C ILE A 47 -41.50 -74.05 13.18
N GLU A 48 -42.34 -73.80 14.19
CA GLU A 48 -42.71 -72.45 14.61
C GLU A 48 -41.49 -71.69 15.13
N LYS A 49 -40.66 -72.33 15.98
CA LYS A 49 -39.38 -71.74 16.42
C LYS A 49 -38.43 -71.45 15.26
N LYS A 50 -38.34 -72.34 14.26
CA LYS A 50 -37.52 -72.10 13.07
C LYS A 50 -38.07 -70.96 12.21
N LYS A 51 -39.38 -70.88 12.03
CA LYS A 51 -40.05 -69.81 11.29
C LYS A 51 -39.82 -68.45 11.96
N VAL A 52 -39.99 -68.39 13.29
CA VAL A 52 -39.72 -67.18 14.09
C VAL A 52 -38.24 -66.79 13.98
N GLY A 53 -37.30 -67.74 14.14
CA GLY A 53 -35.87 -67.42 14.02
C GLY A 53 -35.45 -66.96 12.61
N ILE A 54 -36.07 -67.49 11.54
CA ILE A 54 -35.85 -66.99 10.18
C ILE A 54 -36.39 -65.57 10.02
N GLU A 55 -37.57 -65.28 10.57
CA GLU A 55 -38.17 -63.96 10.49
C GLU A 55 -37.36 -62.94 11.30
N GLU A 56 -36.95 -63.27 12.53
CA GLU A 56 -36.04 -62.45 13.34
C GLU A 56 -34.71 -62.19 12.63
N GLY A 57 -34.12 -63.21 11.99
CA GLY A 57 -32.91 -63.07 11.20
C GLY A 57 -33.08 -62.11 10.01
N LYS A 58 -34.22 -62.18 9.32
CA LYS A 58 -34.56 -61.24 8.24
C LYS A 58 -34.72 -59.81 8.76
N GLN A 59 -35.41 -59.64 9.89
CA GLN A 59 -35.61 -58.31 10.50
C GLN A 59 -34.29 -57.69 10.95
N LEU A 60 -33.40 -58.48 11.57
CA LEU A 60 -32.06 -58.03 11.95
C LEU A 60 -31.22 -57.64 10.73
N HIS A 61 -31.23 -58.46 9.68
CA HIS A 61 -30.50 -58.15 8.45
C HIS A 61 -31.04 -56.89 7.75
N LEU A 62 -32.37 -56.75 7.70
CA LEU A 62 -33.01 -55.55 7.15
C LEU A 62 -32.63 -54.30 7.94
N LYS A 63 -32.65 -54.38 9.27
CA LYS A 63 -32.26 -53.27 10.14
C LYS A 63 -30.78 -52.88 9.93
N ALA A 64 -29.87 -53.85 9.91
CA ALA A 64 -28.45 -53.60 9.64
C ALA A 64 -28.22 -52.97 8.26
N ALA A 65 -28.89 -53.48 7.22
CA ALA A 65 -28.79 -52.92 5.87
C ALA A 65 -29.31 -51.47 5.78
N LEU A 66 -30.36 -51.13 6.54
CA LEU A 66 -30.88 -49.76 6.63
C LEU A 66 -29.92 -48.83 7.38
N GLU A 67 -29.33 -49.30 8.49
CA GLU A 67 -28.33 -48.55 9.25
C GLU A 67 -27.08 -48.28 8.40
N ASP A 68 -26.55 -49.30 7.71
CA ASP A 68 -25.41 -49.16 6.79
C ASP A 68 -25.71 -48.17 5.67
N ARG A 69 -26.92 -48.22 5.10
CA ARG A 69 -27.34 -47.28 4.05
C ARG A 69 -27.44 -45.85 4.58
N ALA A 70 -27.95 -45.66 5.80
CA ALA A 70 -28.02 -44.36 6.44
C ALA A 70 -26.61 -43.80 6.72
N GLN A 71 -25.71 -44.62 7.28
CA GLN A 71 -24.32 -44.25 7.52
C GLN A 71 -23.59 -43.88 6.23
N LYS A 72 -23.72 -44.69 5.17
CA LYS A 72 -23.14 -44.40 3.85
C LYS A 72 -23.62 -43.04 3.33
N THR A 73 -24.91 -42.75 3.45
CA THR A 73 -25.48 -41.47 3.00
C THR A 73 -24.93 -40.30 3.81
N GLN A 74 -24.75 -40.47 5.12
CA GLN A 74 -24.17 -39.44 5.98
C GLN A 74 -22.70 -39.17 5.63
N ILE A 75 -21.90 -40.23 5.43
CA ILE A 75 -20.49 -40.12 5.05
C ILE A 75 -20.36 -39.38 3.71
N LEU A 76 -21.17 -39.74 2.70
CA LEU A 76 -21.15 -39.06 1.41
C LEU A 76 -21.48 -37.56 1.51
N LYS A 77 -22.47 -37.19 2.34
CA LYS A 77 -22.79 -35.78 2.61
C LYS A 77 -21.63 -35.05 3.29
N GLN A 78 -20.96 -35.70 4.25
CA GLN A 78 -19.80 -35.13 4.92
C GLN A 78 -18.64 -34.94 3.94
N MET A 79 -18.37 -35.91 3.07
CA MET A 79 -17.36 -35.79 2.02
C MET A 79 -17.63 -34.58 1.12
N GLU A 80 -18.87 -34.41 0.65
CA GLU A 80 -19.24 -33.25 -0.18
C GLU A 80 -19.03 -31.91 0.56
N ILE A 81 -19.33 -31.86 1.86
CA ILE A 81 -19.06 -30.66 2.68
C ILE A 81 -17.54 -30.39 2.76
N TYR A 82 -16.73 -31.42 2.98
CA TYR A 82 -15.28 -31.26 3.07
C TYR A 82 -14.65 -30.86 1.74
N GLU A 83 -15.11 -31.43 0.62
CA GLU A 83 -14.69 -31.03 -0.72
C GLU A 83 -15.01 -29.55 -1.00
N LYS A 84 -16.22 -29.09 -0.61
CA LYS A 84 -16.58 -27.67 -0.73
C LYS A 84 -15.70 -26.77 0.12
N LYS A 85 -15.39 -27.17 1.36
CA LYS A 85 -14.48 -26.43 2.24
C LYS A 85 -13.07 -26.40 1.69
N GLU A 86 -12.57 -27.50 1.13
CA GLU A 86 -11.25 -27.57 0.53
C GLU A 86 -11.14 -26.61 -0.65
N MET A 87 -12.15 -26.58 -1.53
CA MET A 87 -12.20 -25.59 -2.62
C MET A 87 -12.22 -24.14 -2.11
N GLU A 88 -13.00 -23.87 -1.06
CA GLU A 88 -13.06 -22.54 -0.44
C GLU A 88 -11.70 -22.13 0.15
N TYR A 89 -11.04 -23.02 0.89
CA TYR A 89 -9.71 -22.76 1.44
C TYR A 89 -8.66 -22.58 0.35
N SER A 90 -8.67 -23.41 -0.69
CA SER A 90 -7.75 -23.25 -1.82
C SER A 90 -7.93 -21.89 -2.50
N LYS A 91 -9.18 -21.43 -2.66
CA LYS A 91 -9.46 -20.11 -3.22
C LYS A 91 -8.99 -18.99 -2.30
N ASN A 92 -9.22 -19.11 -0.99
CA ASN A 92 -8.80 -18.11 -0.02
C ASN A 92 -7.27 -18.01 0.06
N ILE A 93 -6.55 -19.13 0.02
CA ILE A 93 -5.08 -19.14 -0.02
C ILE A 93 -4.57 -18.41 -1.26
N GLU A 94 -5.18 -18.62 -2.42
CA GLU A 94 -4.79 -17.94 -3.65
C GLU A 94 -5.05 -16.42 -3.57
N ILE A 95 -6.17 -16.02 -2.96
CA ILE A 95 -6.47 -14.60 -2.72
C ILE A 95 -5.43 -13.99 -1.77
N GLU A 96 -5.18 -14.62 -0.62
CA GLU A 96 -4.21 -14.15 0.37
C GLU A 96 -2.79 -14.07 -0.23
N ARG A 97 -2.42 -15.02 -1.08
CA ARG A 97 -1.13 -15.00 -1.79
C ARG A 97 -1.02 -13.79 -2.72
N ASN A 98 -2.06 -13.52 -3.52
CA ASN A 98 -2.09 -12.36 -4.42
C ASN A 98 -2.08 -11.03 -3.63
N GLU A 99 -2.80 -10.96 -2.51
CA GLU A 99 -2.79 -9.81 -1.62
C GLU A 99 -1.40 -9.59 -0.99
N ALA A 100 -0.74 -10.65 -0.53
CA ALA A 100 0.61 -10.59 0.01
C ALA A 100 1.63 -10.09 -1.02
N GLU A 101 1.53 -10.54 -2.27
CA GLU A 101 2.38 -10.07 -3.36
C GLU A 101 2.14 -8.58 -3.66
N ASN A 102 0.87 -8.16 -3.73
CA ASN A 102 0.53 -6.75 -3.92
C ASN A 102 1.07 -5.86 -2.78
N LEU A 103 0.90 -6.30 -1.53
CA LEU A 103 1.45 -5.59 -0.38
C LEU A 103 2.98 -5.52 -0.41
N ALA A 104 3.66 -6.60 -0.82
CA ALA A 104 5.10 -6.61 -0.97
C ALA A 104 5.57 -5.62 -2.05
N ASN A 105 4.86 -5.53 -3.18
CA ASN A 105 5.12 -4.58 -4.24
C ASN A 105 4.93 -3.13 -3.76
N GLN A 106 3.82 -2.82 -3.10
CA GLN A 106 3.57 -1.50 -2.52
C GLN A 106 4.64 -1.11 -1.48
N LEU A 107 5.08 -2.08 -0.65
CA LEU A 107 6.15 -1.84 0.32
C LEU A 107 7.48 -1.53 -0.38
N SER A 108 7.80 -2.25 -1.45
CA SER A 108 8.99 -2.00 -2.27
C SER A 108 8.97 -0.59 -2.88
N GLU A 109 7.83 -0.18 -3.46
CA GLU A 109 7.65 1.17 -4.00
C GLU A 109 7.80 2.26 -2.94
N LYS A 110 7.15 2.09 -1.77
CA LYS A 110 7.29 3.03 -0.65
C LYS A 110 8.74 3.11 -0.15
N LYS A 111 9.47 1.99 -0.11
CA LYS A 111 10.90 1.98 0.25
C LYS A 111 11.74 2.76 -0.78
N LYS A 112 11.52 2.55 -2.08
CA LYS A 112 12.19 3.31 -3.14
C LYS A 112 11.90 4.81 -3.02
N LEU A 113 10.65 5.18 -2.80
CA LEU A 113 10.24 6.57 -2.60
C LEU A 113 10.90 7.19 -1.37
N LYS A 114 10.97 6.45 -0.25
CA LYS A 114 11.70 6.88 0.96
C LYS A 114 13.17 7.16 0.67
N ILE A 115 13.85 6.26 -0.04
CA ILE A 115 15.27 6.42 -0.41
C ILE A 115 15.45 7.66 -1.28
N ASN A 116 14.60 7.84 -2.30
CA ASN A 116 14.65 9.01 -3.18
C ASN A 116 14.44 10.32 -2.41
N LEU A 117 13.50 10.36 -1.47
CA LEU A 117 13.27 11.55 -0.64
C LEU A 117 14.44 11.84 0.30
N LEU A 118 15.06 10.81 0.88
CA LEU A 118 16.26 10.98 1.71
C LEU A 118 17.43 11.53 0.89
N SER A 119 17.66 10.98 -0.31
CA SER A 119 18.70 11.48 -1.22
C SER A 119 18.47 12.95 -1.59
N LYS A 120 17.24 13.33 -1.95
CA LYS A 120 16.89 14.72 -2.26
C LYS A 120 17.07 15.64 -1.05
N ARG A 121 16.71 15.17 0.15
CA ARG A 121 16.91 15.92 1.38
C ARG A 121 18.38 16.21 1.61
N ASP A 122 19.23 15.19 1.45
CA ASP A 122 20.66 15.32 1.70
C ASP A 122 21.34 16.21 0.64
N GLU A 123 20.90 16.13 -0.63
CA GLU A 123 21.30 17.04 -1.71
C GLU A 123 20.95 18.51 -1.37
N LEU A 124 19.72 18.77 -0.94
CA LEU A 124 19.30 20.12 -0.53
C LEU A 124 20.08 20.65 0.68
N ILE A 125 20.41 19.79 1.64
CA ILE A 125 21.26 20.15 2.79
C ILE A 125 22.65 20.55 2.31
N LEU A 126 23.25 19.82 1.37
CA LEU A 126 24.54 20.16 0.78
C LEU A 126 24.49 21.48 0.03
N MET A 127 23.47 21.67 -0.82
CA MET A 127 23.28 22.91 -1.58
C MET A 127 23.09 24.12 -0.64
N LYS A 128 22.31 23.96 0.44
CA LYS A 128 22.14 24.99 1.47
C LYS A 128 23.48 25.37 2.10
N LYS A 129 24.29 24.39 2.53
CA LYS A 129 25.61 24.64 3.13
C LYS A 129 26.54 25.34 2.15
N GLU A 130 26.53 24.97 0.88
CA GLU A 130 27.35 25.62 -0.14
C GLU A 130 26.94 27.08 -0.36
N LEU A 131 25.62 27.34 -0.44
CA LEU A 131 25.08 28.69 -0.56
C LEU A 131 25.40 29.57 0.65
N GLU A 132 25.26 29.03 1.87
CA GLU A 132 25.64 29.72 3.10
C GLU A 132 27.12 30.10 3.10
N LYS A 133 28.01 29.19 2.64
CA LYS A 133 29.44 29.48 2.49
C LYS A 133 29.71 30.56 1.45
N LYS A 134 29.04 30.53 0.30
CA LYS A 134 29.15 31.57 -0.74
C LYS A 134 28.67 32.92 -0.22
N LEU A 135 27.56 32.93 0.52
CA LEU A 135 26.99 34.13 1.11
C LEU A 135 27.94 34.75 2.17
N SER A 136 28.52 33.94 3.06
CA SER A 136 29.49 34.43 4.06
C SER A 136 30.68 35.09 3.38
N LYS A 137 31.29 34.40 2.41
CA LYS A 137 32.40 34.96 1.62
C LYS A 137 32.03 36.27 0.93
N LYS A 138 30.82 36.37 0.37
CA LYS A 138 30.38 37.60 -0.29
C LYS A 138 30.14 38.74 0.69
N LYS A 139 29.60 38.44 1.87
CA LYS A 139 29.43 39.42 2.95
C LYS A 139 30.79 39.94 3.43
N GLU A 140 31.76 39.05 3.62
CA GLU A 140 33.14 39.42 3.99
C GLU A 140 33.76 40.32 2.92
N GLU A 141 33.71 39.93 1.64
CA GLU A 141 34.23 40.74 0.52
C GLU A 141 33.61 42.14 0.47
N LEU A 142 32.29 42.24 0.65
CA LEU A 142 31.58 43.53 0.69
C LEU A 142 31.96 44.35 1.93
N SER A 143 32.16 43.71 3.08
CA SER A 143 32.62 44.37 4.29
C SER A 143 34.00 44.97 4.09
N TYR A 144 34.94 44.21 3.52
CA TYR A 144 36.28 44.69 3.20
C TYR A 144 36.26 45.87 2.24
N LYS A 145 35.48 45.77 1.15
CA LYS A 145 35.31 46.87 0.18
C LYS A 145 34.72 48.13 0.82
N ARG A 146 33.79 47.98 1.76
CA ARG A 146 33.23 49.12 2.51
C ARG A 146 34.27 49.76 3.40
N MET A 147 35.01 48.96 4.16
CA MET A 147 36.09 49.46 5.03
C MET A 147 37.16 50.21 4.22
N GLU A 148 37.58 49.65 3.09
CA GLU A 148 38.56 50.29 2.20
C GLU A 148 38.03 51.63 1.67
N LYS A 149 36.77 51.68 1.22
CA LYS A 149 36.14 52.93 0.77
C LYS A 149 36.03 53.96 1.90
N GLU A 150 35.65 53.53 3.10
CA GLU A 150 35.59 54.42 4.27
C GLU A 150 36.97 54.96 4.64
N GLU A 151 38.01 54.14 4.57
CA GLU A 151 39.39 54.59 4.82
C GLU A 151 39.85 55.60 3.76
N GLN A 152 39.56 55.34 2.48
CA GLN A 152 39.81 56.30 1.40
C GLN A 152 39.07 57.61 1.63
N ILE A 153 37.78 57.57 1.99
CA ILE A 153 37.00 58.78 2.30
C ILE A 153 37.61 59.54 3.47
N LYS A 154 38.02 58.85 4.55
CA LYS A 154 38.66 59.48 5.71
C LYS A 154 39.97 60.20 5.36
N LYS A 155 40.73 59.70 4.38
CA LYS A 155 41.95 60.36 3.87
C LYS A 155 41.63 61.49 2.88
N ASN A 156 40.65 61.28 2.00
CA ASN A 156 40.32 62.24 0.95
C ASN A 156 39.60 63.50 1.48
N ILE A 157 38.77 63.39 2.53
CA ILE A 157 38.06 64.56 3.10
C ILE A 157 39.02 65.66 3.59
N PRO A 158 40.04 65.38 4.42
CA PRO A 158 40.95 66.42 4.89
C PRO A 158 41.79 67.01 3.73
N GLU A 159 42.21 66.19 2.77
CA GLU A 159 42.90 66.68 1.56
C GLU A 159 42.00 67.60 0.74
N LEU A 160 40.74 67.21 0.49
CA LEU A 160 39.77 68.02 -0.22
C LEU A 160 39.52 69.34 0.52
N ASN A 161 39.32 69.30 1.84
CA ASN A 161 39.15 70.51 2.65
C ASN A 161 40.38 71.42 2.60
N PHE A 162 41.59 70.85 2.61
CA PHE A 162 42.83 71.61 2.45
C PHE A 162 42.83 72.35 1.11
N TYR A 163 42.60 71.64 0.00
CA TYR A 163 42.56 72.28 -1.32
C TYR A 163 41.41 73.28 -1.48
N GLU A 164 40.21 72.98 -0.97
CA GLU A 164 39.07 73.90 -1.02
C GLU A 164 39.37 75.20 -0.29
N ASN A 165 40.02 75.13 0.88
CA ASN A 165 40.38 76.32 1.67
C ASN A 165 41.55 77.09 1.06
N THR A 166 42.59 76.39 0.58
CA THR A 166 43.78 77.04 -0.01
C THR A 166 43.49 77.70 -1.34
N LEU A 167 42.70 77.05 -2.20
CA LEU A 167 42.34 77.57 -3.52
C LEU A 167 41.09 78.45 -3.50
N ALA A 168 40.35 78.48 -2.38
CA ALA A 168 39.01 79.06 -2.28
C ALA A 168 38.10 78.58 -3.42
N MET A 169 38.25 77.31 -3.80
CA MET A 169 37.59 76.69 -4.96
C MET A 169 36.95 75.37 -4.54
N LYS A 170 35.68 75.20 -4.89
CA LYS A 170 34.89 73.99 -4.65
C LYS A 170 34.40 73.40 -5.96
N ILE A 171 34.58 72.09 -6.14
CA ILE A 171 34.10 71.36 -7.32
C ILE A 171 32.91 70.50 -6.89
N THR A 172 31.76 70.69 -7.53
CA THR A 172 30.54 69.91 -7.25
C THR A 172 30.02 69.24 -8.51
N VAL A 173 29.62 67.98 -8.39
CA VAL A 173 28.97 67.26 -9.49
C VAL A 173 27.49 67.63 -9.50
N LEU A 174 27.02 68.26 -10.58
CA LEU A 174 25.61 68.65 -10.72
C LEU A 174 24.77 67.50 -11.32
N LYS A 175 25.36 66.79 -12.29
CA LYS A 175 24.81 65.62 -12.97
C LYS A 175 25.97 64.75 -13.46
N GLU A 176 25.70 63.50 -13.85
CA GLU A 176 26.70 62.69 -14.57
C GLU A 176 27.32 63.51 -15.70
N ASN A 177 28.65 63.59 -15.70
CA ASN A 177 29.46 64.34 -16.67
C ASN A 177 29.26 65.87 -16.68
N ILE A 178 28.63 66.47 -15.66
CA ILE A 178 28.47 67.92 -15.53
C ILE A 178 29.05 68.36 -14.18
N LEU A 179 30.13 69.14 -14.23
CA LEU A 179 30.87 69.63 -13.06
C LEU A 179 30.68 71.14 -12.90
N GLU A 180 30.32 71.60 -11.72
CA GLU A 180 30.33 73.02 -11.35
C GLU A 180 31.62 73.34 -10.57
N PHE A 181 32.35 74.34 -11.01
CA PHE A 181 33.48 74.92 -10.30
C PHE A 181 33.00 76.23 -9.67
N GLY A 182 33.00 76.30 -8.34
CA GLY A 182 32.65 77.49 -7.58
C GLY A 182 33.88 78.07 -6.89
N PHE A 183 34.11 79.36 -7.04
CA PHE A 183 35.18 80.12 -6.42
C PHE A 183 34.60 81.12 -5.43
N THR A 184 35.25 81.25 -4.29
CA THR A 184 35.00 82.28 -3.28
C THR A 184 36.25 83.17 -3.16
N ASN A 185 36.14 84.31 -2.48
CA ASN A 185 37.28 85.20 -2.22
C ASN A 185 37.99 85.80 -3.47
N ILE A 186 37.30 85.87 -4.62
CA ILE A 186 37.85 86.54 -5.82
C ILE A 186 37.85 88.07 -5.67
N ASN A 187 36.80 88.63 -5.06
CA ASN A 187 36.71 90.06 -4.82
C ASN A 187 37.11 90.38 -3.37
N LYS A 188 38.15 91.18 -3.19
CA LYS A 188 38.67 91.60 -1.87
C LYS A 188 37.65 92.42 -1.05
N GLU A 189 36.67 93.04 -1.70
CA GLU A 189 35.62 93.85 -1.04
C GLU A 189 34.44 92.99 -0.53
N ILE A 190 34.15 91.86 -1.18
CA ILE A 190 33.04 90.96 -0.84
C ILE A 190 33.52 89.51 -0.90
N VAL A 191 34.10 89.07 0.22
CA VAL A 191 34.71 87.74 0.38
C VAL A 191 33.69 86.60 0.20
N SER A 192 32.41 86.86 0.49
CA SER A 192 31.32 85.87 0.42
C SER A 192 30.73 85.67 -0.98
N LYS A 193 31.10 86.48 -1.99
CA LYS A 193 30.52 86.37 -3.32
C LYS A 193 31.05 85.14 -4.05
N LYS A 194 30.16 84.17 -4.29
CA LYS A 194 30.46 82.96 -5.08
C LYS A 194 30.41 83.27 -6.58
N TYR A 195 31.47 82.90 -7.29
CA TYR A 195 31.50 82.88 -8.75
C TYR A 195 31.55 81.43 -9.20
N SER A 196 30.73 81.03 -10.17
CA SER A 196 30.81 79.66 -10.68
C SER A 196 30.69 79.56 -12.19
N PHE A 197 31.29 78.48 -12.71
CA PHE A 197 31.06 78.02 -14.07
C PHE A 197 30.83 76.51 -14.05
N VAL A 198 30.12 76.02 -15.05
CA VAL A 198 29.77 74.62 -15.21
C VAL A 198 30.46 74.09 -16.46
N ILE A 199 31.12 72.94 -16.37
CA ILE A 199 31.72 72.23 -17.49
C ILE A 199 30.93 70.94 -17.73
N ASP A 200 30.49 70.75 -18.97
CA ASP A 200 30.00 69.47 -19.47
C ASP A 200 31.16 68.71 -20.11
N VAL A 201 31.49 67.56 -19.52
CA VAL A 201 32.55 66.63 -19.93
C VAL A 201 32.01 65.39 -20.64
N SER A 202 30.72 65.38 -21.04
CA SER A 202 30.08 64.21 -21.68
C SER A 202 30.68 63.85 -23.04
N ASN A 203 31.38 64.79 -23.70
CA ASN A 203 31.97 64.62 -25.03
C ASN A 203 33.45 65.02 -24.99
N LYS A 204 34.26 64.52 -25.95
CA LYS A 204 35.65 64.96 -26.16
C LYS A 204 35.81 66.49 -26.28
N ASN A 205 34.76 67.16 -26.77
CA ASN A 205 34.70 68.62 -26.81
C ASN A 205 33.95 69.14 -25.57
N TYR A 206 34.69 69.70 -24.63
CA TYR A 206 34.16 70.29 -23.41
C TYR A 206 33.28 71.51 -23.72
N LYS A 207 32.13 71.62 -23.05
CA LYS A 207 31.29 72.83 -23.12
C LYS A 207 31.32 73.52 -21.76
N VAL A 208 31.66 74.81 -21.76
CA VAL A 208 31.67 75.63 -20.54
C VAL A 208 30.45 76.54 -20.54
N PHE A 209 29.72 76.57 -19.43
CA PHE A 209 28.60 77.46 -19.17
C PHE A 209 28.99 78.38 -18.02
N ILE A 210 29.00 79.69 -18.24
CA ILE A 210 29.39 80.67 -17.21
C ILE A 210 28.13 81.19 -16.53
N TYR A 211 28.07 81.11 -15.19
CA TYR A 211 27.04 81.79 -14.40
C TYR A 211 27.51 83.20 -14.07
N LYS A 212 27.03 84.19 -14.84
CA LYS A 212 27.16 85.60 -14.48
C LYS A 212 25.80 86.09 -14.02
N ASN A 213 25.62 86.32 -12.71
CA ASN A 213 24.42 86.93 -12.10
C ASN A 213 23.09 86.56 -12.80
N ASN A 214 22.60 85.34 -12.59
CA ASN A 214 21.30 84.85 -13.09
C ASN A 214 21.07 84.90 -14.61
N LEU A 215 22.12 85.07 -15.44
CA LEU A 215 22.01 84.98 -16.89
C LEU A 215 23.03 83.95 -17.42
N LEU A 216 22.51 82.88 -18.03
CA LEU A 216 23.30 81.85 -18.71
C LEU A 216 23.87 82.46 -20.01
N THR A 217 25.05 83.04 -19.94
CA THR A 217 25.82 83.38 -21.14
C THR A 217 26.56 82.14 -21.64
N LYS A 218 26.10 81.60 -22.77
CA LYS A 218 26.70 80.44 -23.45
C LYS A 218 27.97 80.88 -24.19
N ASN A 219 29.11 80.85 -23.50
CA ASN A 219 30.41 81.05 -24.13
C ASN A 219 31.03 79.69 -24.45
N VAL A 220 30.98 79.29 -25.72
CA VAL A 220 31.69 78.10 -26.20
C VAL A 220 33.18 78.44 -26.29
N ILE A 221 33.92 78.20 -25.21
CA ILE A 221 35.38 78.34 -25.24
C ILE A 221 35.96 77.04 -25.79
N ARG A 222 36.47 77.08 -27.03
CA ARG A 222 37.24 75.98 -27.62
C ARG A 222 38.67 76.07 -27.11
N TYR A 223 39.03 75.26 -26.12
CA TYR A 223 40.45 74.99 -25.84
C TYR A 223 40.86 73.73 -26.58
N TYR A 224 41.81 73.89 -27.51
CA TYR A 224 42.62 72.79 -28.00
C TYR A 224 43.67 72.54 -26.92
N ILE A 225 43.58 71.42 -26.21
CA ILE A 225 44.72 70.88 -25.49
C ILE A 225 45.61 70.30 -26.60
N TYR A 226 46.66 71.04 -26.97
CA TYR A 226 47.74 70.49 -27.77
C TYR A 226 48.58 69.63 -26.83
N ASP A 227 48.65 68.33 -27.12
CA ASP A 227 49.73 67.46 -26.66
C ASP A 227 51.07 67.97 -27.23
#